data_AF-A0A510KC16-F1
#
_entry.id   AF-A0A510KC16-F1
#
_cell.length_a   1.000
_cell.length_b   1.000
_cell.length_c   1.000
_cell.angle_alpha   90.00
_cell.angle_beta   90.00
_cell.angle_gamma   90.00
#
_symmetry.space_group_name_H-M   'P 1'
#
loop_
_entity.id
_entity.type
_entity.pdbx_description
1 polymer ?
#
loop_
_entity_poly.entity_id
_entity_poly.type
_entity_poly.pdbx_seq_one_letter_code
_entity_poly.pdbx_strand_id
1 'polypeptide(L)'
;MTGIASELYNEMQENAKEKIKEFLEIFEKQYGIKEVLTNEEKNYLEKYTDDVRINSEYNWRYECPPVLLWALSLQELTDLSTICDVKGTIEYFMENDLETLMNKAELRSKDEIMDMLDYLYRLNWSAVELRIRPENHNNKKFPYDESIIHFRRLALEWLVQPEKSIEDVEAEMHT
;
A
#
# COMPACT_ATOMS: atom_id res chain seq x y z
N MET A 1 -7.76 -1.98 -1.27
CA MET A 1 -9.05 -2.28 -0.61
C MET A 1 -8.87 -3.00 0.72
N THR A 2 -8.02 -4.02 0.78
CA THR A 2 -7.80 -4.83 1.98
C THR A 2 -7.27 -4.04 3.19
N GLY A 3 -6.37 -3.07 3.00
CA GLY A 3 -5.93 -2.20 4.10
C GLY A 3 -7.03 -1.32 4.71
N ILE A 4 -7.95 -0.82 3.88
CA ILE A 4 -9.12 -0.06 4.35
C ILE A 4 -10.06 -0.98 5.13
N ALA A 5 -10.27 -2.21 4.65
CA ALA A 5 -11.09 -3.18 5.34
C ALA A 5 -10.52 -3.54 6.72
N SER A 6 -9.19 -3.71 6.80
CA SER A 6 -8.48 -3.98 8.04
C SER A 6 -8.58 -2.81 9.04
N GLU A 7 -8.42 -1.58 8.57
CA GLU A 7 -8.56 -0.38 9.42
C GLU A 7 -9.98 -0.21 9.97
N LEU A 8 -11.00 -0.33 9.11
CA LEU A 8 -12.41 -0.23 9.52
C LEU A 8 -12.79 -1.27 10.58
N TYR A 9 -12.16 -2.45 10.54
CA TYR A 9 -12.39 -3.47 11.54
C TYR A 9 -11.75 -3.15 12.89
N ASN A 10 -10.52 -2.62 12.89
CA ASN A 10 -9.86 -2.19 14.11
C ASN A 10 -10.66 -1.09 14.82
N GLU A 11 -11.28 -0.19 14.06
CA GLU A 11 -12.10 0.90 14.62
C GLU A 11 -13.49 0.44 15.09
N MET A 12 -14.14 -0.49 14.38
CA MET A 12 -15.60 -0.68 14.49
C MET A 12 -16.08 -2.11 14.80
N GLN A 13 -15.18 -3.09 14.92
CA GLN A 13 -15.44 -4.49 15.30
C GLN A 13 -16.74 -5.07 14.71
N GLU A 14 -17.85 -5.12 15.47
CA GLU A 14 -19.13 -5.71 15.02
C GLU A 14 -19.77 -4.96 13.84
N ASN A 15 -19.66 -3.62 13.78
CA ASN A 15 -20.22 -2.81 12.69
C ASN A 15 -19.31 -2.72 11.47
N ALA A 16 -18.07 -3.22 11.58
CA ALA A 16 -17.09 -3.11 10.51
C ALA A 16 -17.49 -3.91 9.28
N LYS A 17 -18.06 -5.12 9.45
CA LYS A 17 -18.43 -5.98 8.32
C LYS A 17 -19.46 -5.34 7.40
N GLU A 18 -20.48 -4.70 7.97
CA GLU A 18 -21.51 -3.99 7.20
C GLU A 18 -20.91 -2.79 6.45
N LYS A 19 -20.10 -1.98 7.12
CA LYS A 19 -19.42 -0.85 6.49
C LYS A 19 -18.41 -1.23 5.41
N ILE A 20 -17.63 -2.30 5.62
CA ILE A 20 -16.71 -2.82 4.61
C ILE A 20 -17.51 -3.23 3.37
N LYS A 21 -18.66 -3.88 3.55
CA LYS A 21 -19.54 -4.25 2.45
C LYS A 21 -20.09 -3.03 1.72
N GLU A 22 -20.59 -2.02 2.44
CA GLU A 22 -21.04 -0.75 1.84
C GLU A 22 -19.91 -0.08 1.03
N PHE A 23 -18.70 -0.05 1.59
CA PHE A 23 -17.53 0.54 0.94
C PHE A 23 -17.14 -0.23 -0.33
N LEU A 24 -17.14 -1.56 -0.28
CA LEU A 24 -16.90 -2.42 -1.44
C LEU A 24 -17.96 -2.21 -2.52
N GLU A 25 -19.23 -2.04 -2.16
CA GLU A 25 -20.32 -1.76 -3.12
C GLU A 25 -20.17 -0.40 -3.80
N ILE A 26 -19.75 0.63 -3.06
CA ILE A 26 -19.46 1.95 -3.60
C ILE A 26 -18.31 1.88 -4.61
N PHE A 27 -17.17 1.30 -4.21
CA PHE A 27 -16.00 1.18 -5.09
C PHE A 27 -16.25 0.26 -6.26
N GLU A 28 -17.04 -0.79 -6.10
CA GLU A 28 -17.46 -1.64 -7.22
C GLU A 28 -18.27 -0.85 -8.25
N LYS A 29 -19.24 -0.05 -7.81
CA LYS A 29 -20.06 0.76 -8.70
C LYS A 29 -19.23 1.82 -9.45
N GLN A 30 -18.22 2.37 -8.79
CA GLN A 30 -17.43 3.49 -9.30
C GLN A 30 -16.23 3.05 -10.15
N TYR A 31 -15.63 1.90 -9.83
CA TYR A 31 -14.35 1.46 -10.39
C TYR A 31 -14.35 0.01 -10.90
N GLY A 32 -15.36 -0.81 -10.64
CA GLY A 32 -15.40 -2.21 -11.07
C GLY A 32 -14.34 -3.08 -10.39
N ILE A 33 -14.05 -2.85 -9.11
CA ILE A 33 -12.92 -3.46 -8.40
C ILE A 33 -12.98 -5.00 -8.30
N LYS A 34 -14.15 -5.63 -8.33
CA LYS A 34 -14.27 -7.08 -8.08
C LYS A 34 -13.54 -7.94 -9.11
N GLU A 35 -13.41 -7.45 -10.33
CA GLU A 35 -12.70 -8.14 -11.40
C GLU A 35 -11.18 -8.10 -11.23
N VAL A 36 -10.66 -7.06 -10.57
CA VAL A 36 -9.21 -6.87 -10.36
C VAL A 36 -8.69 -7.41 -9.04
N LEU A 37 -9.56 -7.67 -8.06
CA LEU A 37 -9.16 -8.27 -6.78
C LEU A 37 -8.58 -9.68 -6.98
N THR A 38 -7.44 -9.94 -6.33
CA THR A 38 -6.82 -11.27 -6.35
C THR A 38 -7.64 -12.28 -5.55
N ASN A 39 -7.36 -13.57 -5.73
CA ASN A 39 -8.04 -14.62 -4.95
C ASN A 39 -7.75 -14.47 -3.45
N GLU A 40 -6.57 -13.99 -3.09
CA GLU A 40 -6.20 -13.78 -1.69
C GLU A 40 -6.99 -12.60 -1.10
N GLU A 41 -7.04 -11.47 -1.81
CA GLU A 41 -7.83 -10.31 -1.37
C GLU A 41 -9.32 -10.64 -1.27
N LYS A 42 -9.87 -11.40 -2.23
CA LYS A 42 -11.26 -11.88 -2.16
C LYS A 42 -11.50 -12.72 -0.91
N ASN A 43 -10.62 -13.68 -0.64
CA ASN A 43 -10.72 -14.52 0.55
C ASN A 43 -10.64 -13.69 1.84
N TYR A 44 -9.73 -12.72 1.91
CA TYR A 44 -9.61 -11.83 3.07
C TYR A 44 -10.86 -10.97 3.28
N LEU A 45 -11.41 -10.39 2.21
CA LEU A 45 -12.60 -9.55 2.26
C LEU A 45 -13.88 -10.35 2.57
N GLU A 46 -13.99 -11.60 2.09
CA GLU A 46 -15.14 -12.48 2.38
C GLU A 46 -15.08 -13.11 3.78
N LYS A 47 -13.88 -13.53 4.21
CA LYS A 47 -13.65 -14.28 5.45
C LYS A 47 -12.75 -13.49 6.38
N TYR A 48 -13.15 -12.25 6.65
CA TYR A 48 -12.45 -11.40 7.59
C TYR A 48 -12.19 -12.12 8.92
N THR A 49 -10.98 -11.96 9.46
CA THR A 49 -10.49 -12.63 10.68
C THR A 49 -10.09 -11.61 11.74
N ASP A 50 -10.31 -11.93 13.01
CA ASP A 50 -9.79 -11.17 14.16
C ASP A 50 -8.31 -11.48 14.47
N ASP A 51 -7.61 -12.28 13.63
CA ASP A 51 -6.18 -12.52 13.77
C ASP A 51 -5.40 -11.22 13.56
N VAL A 52 -4.83 -10.73 14.66
CA VAL A 52 -4.05 -9.48 14.72
C VAL A 52 -2.88 -9.49 13.75
N ARG A 53 -2.24 -10.64 13.51
CA ARG A 53 -1.09 -10.71 12.60
C ARG A 53 -1.54 -10.54 11.15
N ILE A 54 -2.58 -11.27 10.74
CA ILE A 54 -3.14 -11.17 9.40
C ILE A 54 -3.61 -9.74 9.13
N ASN A 55 -4.32 -9.13 10.08
CA ASN A 55 -4.77 -7.73 9.94
C ASN A 55 -3.62 -6.73 9.93
N SER A 56 -2.53 -6.99 10.66
CA SER A 56 -1.36 -6.10 10.64
C SER A 56 -0.71 -6.05 9.26
N GLU A 57 -0.59 -7.19 8.57
CA GLU A 57 -0.04 -7.26 7.20
C GLU A 57 -0.94 -6.49 6.21
N TYR A 58 -2.26 -6.74 6.26
CA TYR A 58 -3.19 -6.04 5.38
C TYR A 58 -3.33 -4.56 5.69
N ASN A 59 -3.24 -4.14 6.96
CA ASN A 59 -3.27 -2.73 7.36
C ASN A 59 -2.26 -1.92 6.55
N TRP A 60 -0.98 -2.30 6.58
CA TRP A 60 0.08 -1.51 5.96
C TRP A 60 -0.03 -1.40 4.43
N ARG A 61 -0.86 -2.21 3.76
CA ARG A 61 -1.15 -2.05 2.32
C ARG A 61 -1.80 -0.69 1.98
N TYR A 62 -2.24 0.11 2.97
CA TYR A 62 -2.62 1.51 2.71
C TYR A 62 -1.47 2.41 2.27
N GLU A 63 -0.20 2.00 2.45
CA GLU A 63 0.95 2.77 1.96
C GLU A 63 1.16 2.59 0.45
N CYS A 64 0.52 1.60 -0.17
CA CYS A 64 0.65 1.34 -1.60
C CYS A 64 -0.08 2.39 -2.49
N PRO A 65 -1.36 2.74 -2.26
CA PRO A 65 -2.08 3.68 -3.12
C PRO A 65 -1.43 5.08 -3.25
N PRO A 66 -0.93 5.74 -2.19
CA PRO A 66 -0.25 7.02 -2.32
C PRO A 66 0.95 6.99 -3.28
N VAL A 67 1.68 5.86 -3.32
CA VAL A 67 2.80 5.64 -4.25
C VAL A 67 2.33 5.51 -5.69
N LEU A 68 1.21 4.83 -5.93
CA LEU A 68 0.63 4.71 -7.27
C LEU A 68 0.04 6.05 -7.74
N LEU A 69 -0.60 6.81 -6.83
CA LEU A 69 -1.06 8.18 -7.12
C LEU A 69 0.11 9.12 -7.43
N TRP A 70 1.22 8.95 -6.72
CA TRP A 70 2.47 9.63 -7.06
C TRP A 70 3.00 9.17 -8.41
N ALA A 71 3.07 7.88 -8.73
CA ALA A 71 3.52 7.45 -10.06
C ALA A 71 2.69 8.08 -11.21
N LEU A 72 1.41 8.38 -10.96
CA LEU A 72 0.49 9.02 -11.91
C LEU A 72 0.42 10.57 -11.83
N SER A 73 1.32 11.21 -11.09
CA SER A 73 1.34 12.67 -10.88
C SER A 73 0.03 13.26 -10.33
N LEU A 74 -0.78 12.44 -9.65
CA LEU A 74 -2.06 12.84 -9.07
C LEU A 74 -1.89 13.42 -7.66
N GLN A 75 -0.86 12.97 -6.93
CA GLN A 75 -0.52 13.43 -5.58
C GLN A 75 1.00 13.41 -5.37
N GLU A 76 1.45 14.15 -4.36
CA GLU A 76 2.83 14.07 -3.86
C GLU A 76 2.94 13.07 -2.72
N LEU A 77 4.10 12.42 -2.59
CA LEU A 77 4.37 11.51 -1.47
C LEU A 77 4.69 12.29 -0.19
N THR A 78 4.15 11.82 0.93
CA THR A 78 4.58 12.28 2.26
C THR A 78 5.99 11.78 2.59
N ASP A 79 6.63 12.42 3.57
CA ASP A 79 7.88 11.90 4.12
C ASP A 79 7.71 10.50 4.76
N LEU A 80 8.83 9.83 4.99
CA LEU A 80 8.87 8.49 5.58
C LEU A 80 8.68 8.48 7.10
N SER A 81 8.59 9.66 7.73
CA SER A 81 8.32 9.78 9.17
C SER A 81 6.84 9.79 9.50
N THR A 82 5.97 9.81 8.48
CA THR A 82 4.52 9.94 8.64
C THR A 82 3.82 8.82 7.89
N ILE A 83 2.96 8.08 8.61
CA ILE A 83 2.01 7.14 8.00
C ILE A 83 1.12 7.92 7.01
N CYS A 84 0.76 7.30 5.89
CA CYS A 84 -0.04 7.95 4.87
C CYS A 84 -1.41 8.40 5.39
N ASP A 85 -1.97 9.44 4.76
CA ASP A 85 -3.34 9.88 5.05
C ASP A 85 -4.34 8.95 4.35
N VAL A 86 -4.68 7.86 5.04
CA VAL A 86 -5.65 6.86 4.56
C VAL A 86 -7.01 7.51 4.29
N LYS A 87 -7.45 8.41 5.17
CA LYS A 87 -8.76 9.09 5.03
C LYS A 87 -8.77 10.01 3.81
N GLY A 88 -7.74 10.84 3.66
CA GLY A 88 -7.59 11.72 2.50
C GLY A 88 -7.48 10.94 1.19
N THR A 89 -6.81 9.78 1.20
CA THR A 89 -6.73 8.89 0.04
C THR A 89 -8.11 8.34 -0.34
N ILE A 90 -8.90 7.90 0.65
CA ILE A 90 -10.28 7.44 0.43
C ILE A 90 -11.15 8.58 -0.11
N GLU A 91 -11.10 9.75 0.50
CA GLU A 91 -11.86 10.93 0.08
C GLU A 91 -11.52 11.31 -1.37
N TYR A 92 -10.24 11.29 -1.72
CA TYR A 92 -9.80 11.53 -3.10
C TYR A 92 -10.41 10.55 -4.10
N PHE A 93 -10.44 9.24 -3.79
CA PHE A 93 -11.11 8.25 -4.64
C PHE A 93 -12.63 8.40 -4.65
N MET A 94 -13.25 8.84 -3.56
CA MET A 94 -14.70 9.07 -3.52
C MET A 94 -15.12 10.28 -4.36
N GLU A 95 -14.26 11.30 -4.46
CA GLU A 95 -14.52 12.55 -5.19
C GLU A 95 -14.24 12.47 -6.70
N ASN A 96 -13.61 11.41 -7.19
CA ASN A 96 -13.23 11.25 -8.60
C ASN A 96 -13.73 9.91 -9.14
N ASP A 97 -14.14 9.82 -10.39
CA ASP A 97 -14.37 8.52 -11.05
C ASP A 97 -13.15 8.10 -11.89
N LEU A 98 -13.18 6.87 -12.41
CA LEU A 98 -12.07 6.34 -13.22
C LEU A 98 -11.75 7.23 -14.42
N GLU A 99 -12.77 7.75 -15.12
CA GLU A 99 -12.59 8.63 -16.28
C GLU A 99 -11.89 9.93 -15.89
N THR A 100 -12.31 10.55 -14.78
CA THR A 100 -11.69 11.76 -14.24
C THR A 100 -10.23 11.52 -13.86
N LEU A 101 -9.93 10.39 -13.21
CA LEU A 101 -8.56 10.06 -12.84
C LEU A 101 -7.68 9.82 -14.07
N MET A 102 -8.15 9.06 -15.05
CA MET A 102 -7.41 8.81 -16.30
C MET A 102 -7.12 10.11 -17.06
N ASN A 103 -8.06 11.06 -17.06
CA ASN A 103 -7.87 12.36 -17.74
C ASN A 103 -6.88 13.28 -17.02
N LYS A 104 -6.74 13.15 -15.69
CA LYS A 104 -5.80 13.94 -14.87
C LYS A 104 -4.41 13.31 -14.77
N ALA A 105 -4.32 11.99 -14.93
CA ALA A 105 -3.11 11.23 -14.68
C ALA A 105 -2.04 11.50 -15.74
N GLU A 106 -0.82 11.77 -15.28
CA GLU A 106 0.37 11.83 -16.10
C GLU A 106 1.43 10.93 -15.46
N LEU A 107 1.81 9.86 -16.16
CA LEU A 107 2.82 8.94 -15.65
C LEU A 107 4.16 9.68 -15.51
N ARG A 108 4.70 9.68 -14.29
CA ARG A 108 6.06 10.17 -14.01
C ARG A 108 7.08 9.45 -14.87
N SER A 109 8.20 10.12 -15.15
CA SER A 109 9.22 9.54 -16.02
C SER A 109 9.75 8.23 -15.44
N LYS A 110 10.22 7.35 -16.34
CA LYS A 110 10.86 6.10 -15.91
C LYS A 110 12.01 6.35 -14.93
N ASP A 111 12.80 7.39 -15.17
CA ASP A 111 13.92 7.74 -14.32
C ASP A 111 13.45 8.14 -12.91
N GLU A 112 12.41 8.98 -12.78
CA GLU A 112 11.84 9.33 -11.47
C GLU A 112 11.33 8.11 -10.70
N ILE A 113 10.60 7.22 -11.38
CA ILE A 113 10.06 6.00 -10.77
C ILE A 113 11.20 5.08 -10.30
N MET A 114 12.22 4.88 -11.15
CA MET A 114 13.37 4.04 -10.82
C MET A 114 14.25 4.65 -9.73
N ASP A 115 14.41 5.97 -9.69
CA ASP A 115 15.15 6.67 -8.64
C ASP A 115 14.45 6.54 -7.28
N MET A 116 13.12 6.64 -7.24
CA MET A 116 12.35 6.41 -6.01
C MET A 116 12.44 4.95 -5.56
N LEU A 117 12.36 4.00 -6.49
CA LEU A 117 12.52 2.58 -6.18
C LEU A 117 13.92 2.26 -5.63
N ASP A 118 14.98 2.77 -6.27
CA ASP A 118 16.37 2.64 -5.78
C ASP A 118 16.54 3.28 -4.39
N TYR A 119 15.95 4.46 -4.17
CA TYR A 119 15.95 5.11 -2.86
C TYR A 119 15.33 4.22 -1.77
N LEU A 120 14.13 3.69 -2.00
CA LEU A 120 13.45 2.80 -1.05
C LEU A 120 14.20 1.49 -0.84
N TYR A 121 14.80 0.94 -1.90
CA TYR A 121 15.63 -0.26 -1.83
C TYR A 121 16.86 -0.04 -0.94
N ARG A 122 17.57 1.08 -1.11
CA ARG A 122 18.75 1.43 -0.29
C ARG A 122 18.38 1.70 1.17
N LEU A 123 17.20 2.30 1.41
CA LEU A 123 16.70 2.48 2.76
C LEU A 123 16.36 1.14 3.43
N ASN A 124 15.69 0.24 2.72
CA ASN A 124 15.43 -1.12 3.20
C ASN A 124 16.74 -1.84 3.54
N TRP A 125 17.74 -1.78 2.66
CA TRP A 125 19.06 -2.36 2.92
C TRP A 125 19.74 -1.73 4.16
N SER A 126 19.64 -0.42 4.32
CA SER A 126 20.18 0.29 5.48
C SER A 126 19.48 -0.12 6.78
N ALA A 127 18.16 -0.31 6.75
CA ALA A 127 17.39 -0.78 7.90
C ALA A 127 17.79 -2.20 8.30
N VAL A 128 17.94 -3.10 7.32
CA VAL A 128 18.44 -4.46 7.52
C VAL A 128 19.84 -4.46 8.14
N GLU A 129 20.79 -3.70 7.59
CA GLU A 129 22.18 -3.67 8.10
C GLU A 129 22.23 -3.18 9.57
N LEU A 130 21.48 -2.13 9.91
CA LEU A 130 21.38 -1.64 11.29
C LEU A 130 20.75 -2.66 12.25
N ARG A 131 19.85 -3.52 11.76
CA ARG A 131 19.21 -4.57 12.55
C ARG A 131 20.11 -5.78 12.77
N ILE A 132 20.82 -6.24 11.73
CA ILE A 132 21.63 -7.47 11.80
C ILE A 132 23.05 -7.25 12.32
N ARG A 133 23.60 -6.04 12.14
CA ARG A 133 24.96 -5.65 12.56
C ARG A 133 24.96 -4.29 13.26
N PRO A 134 24.17 -4.09 14.32
CA PRO A 134 24.09 -2.82 15.03
C PRO A 134 25.46 -2.37 15.56
N GLU A 135 26.35 -3.30 15.92
CA GLU A 135 27.69 -3.04 16.45
C GLU A 135 28.61 -2.32 15.44
N ASN A 136 28.44 -2.57 14.13
CA ASN A 136 29.20 -1.90 13.08
C ASN A 136 28.79 -0.43 12.89
N HIS A 137 27.66 -0.04 13.49
CA HIS A 137 27.04 1.27 13.31
C HIS A 137 26.73 1.98 14.63
N ASN A 138 27.56 1.75 15.66
CA ASN A 138 27.43 2.36 16.98
C ASN A 138 26.05 2.13 17.64
N ASN A 139 25.41 0.98 17.37
CA ASN A 139 24.06 0.65 17.81
C ASN A 139 22.99 1.67 17.40
N LYS A 140 23.20 2.36 16.27
CA LYS A 140 22.23 3.30 15.72
C LYS A 140 20.98 2.54 15.30
N LYS A 141 19.81 3.06 15.67
CA LYS A 141 18.52 2.57 15.19
C LYS A 141 18.17 3.23 13.87
N PHE A 142 17.47 2.47 13.02
CA PHE A 142 16.88 3.02 11.81
C PHE A 142 15.78 4.04 12.20
N PRO A 143 15.72 5.22 11.56
CA PRO A 143 14.90 6.33 12.06
C PRO A 143 13.44 6.29 11.62
N TYR A 144 13.07 5.41 10.69
CA TYR A 144 11.71 5.30 10.13
C TYR A 144 11.08 3.94 10.48
N ASP A 145 9.75 3.86 10.39
CA ASP A 145 9.06 2.58 10.42
C ASP A 145 9.38 1.82 9.13
N GLU A 146 9.92 0.61 9.27
CA GLU A 146 10.33 -0.21 8.13
C GLU A 146 9.13 -0.66 7.27
N SER A 147 7.93 -0.71 7.86
CA SER A 147 6.70 -1.08 7.16
C SER A 147 6.33 -0.05 6.10
N ILE A 148 6.53 1.25 6.39
CA ILE A 148 6.31 2.32 5.40
C ILE A 148 7.20 2.09 4.17
N ILE A 149 8.48 1.82 4.39
CA ILE A 149 9.43 1.58 3.28
C ILE A 149 9.08 0.30 2.53
N HIS A 150 8.74 -0.76 3.26
CA HIS A 150 8.39 -2.05 2.68
C HIS A 150 7.21 -1.93 1.71
N PHE A 151 6.07 -1.40 2.17
CA PHE A 151 4.87 -1.34 1.34
C PHE A 151 4.96 -0.30 0.22
N ARG A 152 5.67 0.82 0.43
CA ARG A 152 5.96 1.76 -0.66
C ARG A 152 6.87 1.15 -1.73
N ARG A 153 7.87 0.36 -1.33
CA ARG A 153 8.74 -0.39 -2.25
C ARG A 153 7.93 -1.45 -3.01
N LEU A 154 7.09 -2.22 -2.32
CA LEU A 154 6.21 -3.22 -2.91
C LEU A 154 5.35 -2.63 -4.05
N ALA A 155 4.74 -1.46 -3.81
CA ALA A 155 3.94 -0.78 -4.82
C ALA A 155 4.74 -0.41 -6.08
N LEU A 156 5.99 0.08 -5.93
CA LEU A 156 6.85 0.40 -7.08
C LEU A 156 7.41 -0.85 -7.76
N GLU A 157 7.79 -1.87 -7.01
CA GLU A 157 8.26 -3.15 -7.59
C GLU A 157 7.16 -3.84 -8.39
N TRP A 158 5.91 -3.75 -7.91
CA TRP A 158 4.75 -4.22 -8.64
C TRP A 158 4.50 -3.39 -9.91
N LEU A 159 4.57 -2.06 -9.82
CA LEU A 159 4.39 -1.17 -10.97
C LEU A 159 5.36 -1.47 -12.11
N VAL A 160 6.61 -1.81 -11.81
CA VAL A 160 7.64 -2.10 -12.83
C VAL A 160 7.67 -3.56 -13.30
N GLN A 161 6.80 -4.42 -12.75
CA GLN A 161 6.65 -5.84 -13.10
C GLN A 161 5.19 -6.19 -13.42
N PRO A 162 4.62 -5.64 -14.52
CA PRO A 162 3.19 -5.73 -14.83
C PRO A 162 2.68 -7.16 -15.08
N GLU A 163 3.58 -8.12 -15.32
CA GLU A 163 3.26 -9.54 -15.49
C GLU A 163 3.04 -10.31 -14.18
N LYS A 164 3.36 -9.71 -13.03
CA LYS A 164 3.27 -10.34 -11.71
C LYS A 164 2.09 -9.79 -10.90
N SER A 165 1.47 -10.64 -10.09
CA SER A 165 0.58 -10.16 -9.04
C SER A 165 1.38 -9.43 -7.95
N ILE A 166 0.73 -8.58 -7.17
CA ILE A 166 1.40 -7.91 -6.05
C ILE A 166 1.88 -8.92 -5.01
N GLU A 167 1.17 -10.04 -4.83
CA GLU A 167 1.57 -11.15 -3.96
C GLU A 167 2.81 -11.88 -4.48
N ASP A 168 2.93 -12.10 -5.80
CA ASP A 168 4.14 -12.69 -6.38
C ASP A 168 5.38 -11.81 -6.14
N VAL A 169 5.21 -10.49 -6.29
CA VAL A 169 6.28 -9.51 -6.02
C VAL A 169 6.64 -9.49 -4.53
N GLU A 170 5.64 -9.47 -3.64
CA GLU A 170 5.84 -9.51 -2.19
C GLU A 170 6.60 -10.78 -1.76
N ALA A 171 6.26 -11.94 -2.33
CA ALA A 171 6.96 -13.19 -2.05
C ALA A 171 8.45 -13.14 -2.44
N GLU A 172 8.79 -12.47 -3.55
CA GLU A 172 10.18 -12.28 -4.00
C GLU A 172 10.96 -11.27 -3.15
N MET A 173 10.29 -10.28 -2.53
CA MET A 173 10.94 -9.32 -1.64
C MET A 173 11.49 -9.96 -0.35
N HIS A 174 10.98 -11.14 0.01
CA HIS A 174 11.38 -11.91 1.20
C HIS A 174 12.44 -12.99 0.92
N THR A 175 12.77 -13.26 -0.34
CA THR A 175 13.82 -14.20 -0.76
C THR A 175 15.18 -13.53 -0.92
#